data_AF-A0A6S7IK80-F1
#
_entry.id   AF-A0A6S7IK80-F1
#
_cell.length_a   1.000
_cell.length_b   1.000
_cell.length_c   1.000
_cell.angle_alpha   90.00
_cell.angle_beta   90.00
_cell.angle_gamma   90.00
#
_symmetry.space_group_name_H-M   'P 1'
#
loop_
_entity.id
_entity.type
_entity.pdbx_description
1 polymer ?
#
loop_
_entity_poly.entity_id
_entity_poly.type
_entity_poly.pdbx_seq_one_letter_code
_entity_poly.pdbx_strand_id
1 'polypeptide(L)'
;CDHVIECRRPDIVVVLKKEKECKIIDIAVPGDCRIGIKETEKVEKYEELKREIRKIWAMKKVEVIPIVVGALGAVSNKLDKWIEKLGIHIRIELLQKTALLGTARILRRSLES
;
A
#
# COMPACT_ATOMS: atom_id res chain seq x y z
N CYS A 1 -2.32 -23.45 -19.07
CA CYS A 1 -1.73 -22.24 -19.67
C CYS A 1 -1.22 -21.38 -18.52
N ASP A 2 0.08 -21.16 -18.43
CA ASP A 2 0.67 -20.36 -17.37
C ASP A 2 0.39 -18.88 -17.67
N HIS A 3 -0.45 -18.27 -16.84
CA HIS A 3 -0.76 -16.86 -16.94
C HIS A 3 0.34 -16.09 -16.19
N VAL A 4 1.13 -15.33 -16.92
CA VAL A 4 2.22 -14.54 -16.35
C VAL A 4 1.64 -13.30 -15.69
N ILE A 5 1.67 -13.25 -14.37
CA ILE A 5 1.30 -12.06 -13.61
C ILE A 5 2.46 -11.06 -13.66
N GLU A 6 2.21 -9.89 -14.25
CA GLU A 6 3.22 -8.84 -14.39
C GLU A 6 3.65 -8.29 -13.01
N CYS A 7 2.68 -8.13 -12.10
CA CYS A 7 2.89 -7.50 -10.80
C CYS A 7 2.71 -8.49 -9.63
N ARG A 8 3.83 -8.98 -9.09
CA ARG A 8 3.85 -10.09 -8.12
C ARG A 8 4.66 -9.86 -6.84
N ARG A 9 5.14 -8.65 -6.60
CA ARG A 9 6.00 -8.30 -5.45
C ARG A 9 5.41 -7.13 -4.66
N PRO A 10 4.34 -7.36 -3.89
CA PRO A 10 3.89 -6.38 -2.92
C PRO A 10 4.92 -6.23 -1.79
N ASP A 11 4.89 -5.10 -1.08
CA ASP A 11 5.76 -4.87 0.06
C ASP A 11 5.47 -5.85 1.20
N ILE A 12 4.18 -6.08 1.49
CA ILE A 12 3.75 -6.94 2.60
C ILE A 12 2.52 -7.76 2.19
N VAL A 13 2.49 -9.03 2.60
CA VAL A 13 1.30 -9.90 2.51
C VAL A 13 0.97 -10.43 3.89
N VAL A 14 -0.25 -10.17 4.37
CA VAL A 14 -0.76 -10.66 5.65
C VAL A 14 -1.81 -11.73 5.40
N VAL A 15 -1.60 -12.93 5.93
CA VAL A 15 -2.53 -14.07 5.78
C VAL A 15 -3.15 -14.42 7.12
N LEU A 16 -4.45 -14.17 7.25
CA LEU A 16 -5.27 -14.55 8.40
C LEU A 16 -5.86 -15.94 8.13
N LYS A 17 -5.07 -16.99 8.44
CA LYS A 17 -5.41 -18.38 8.11
C LYS A 17 -6.75 -18.85 8.68
N LYS A 18 -7.09 -18.44 9.91
CA LYS A 18 -8.35 -18.80 10.58
C LYS A 18 -9.56 -18.24 9.83
N GLU A 19 -9.51 -16.96 9.49
CA GLU A 19 -10.59 -16.26 8.77
C GLU A 19 -10.59 -16.55 7.26
N LYS A 20 -9.51 -17.18 6.75
CA LYS A 20 -9.23 -17.33 5.32
C LYS A 20 -9.23 -15.98 4.60
N GLU A 21 -8.64 -14.98 5.21
CA GLU A 21 -8.45 -13.66 4.61
C GLU A 21 -6.99 -13.39 4.29
N CYS A 22 -6.74 -12.64 3.22
CA CYS A 22 -5.42 -12.19 2.83
C CYS A 22 -5.43 -10.69 2.51
N LYS A 23 -4.42 -9.96 2.97
CA LYS A 23 -4.25 -8.54 2.70
C LYS A 23 -2.93 -8.32 1.98
N ILE A 24 -2.99 -7.77 0.78
CA ILE A 24 -1.85 -7.35 -0.03
C ILE A 24 -1.65 -5.86 0.27
N ILE A 25 -0.51 -5.49 0.84
CA ILE A 25 -0.24 -4.12 1.29
C ILE A 25 0.94 -3.59 0.51
N ASP A 26 0.77 -2.38 -0.03
CA ASP A 26 1.79 -1.71 -0.85
C ASP A 26 1.86 -0.25 -0.44
N ILE A 27 3.06 0.22 -0.09
CA ILE A 27 3.30 1.52 0.52
C ILE A 27 3.94 2.44 -0.52
N ALA A 28 3.62 3.73 -0.53
CA ALA A 28 4.37 4.70 -1.33
C ALA A 28 4.40 6.08 -0.70
N VAL A 29 5.48 6.80 -1.05
CA VAL A 29 5.66 8.21 -0.72
C VAL A 29 5.85 9.04 -2.00
N PRO A 30 4.77 9.34 -2.76
CA PRO A 30 4.87 10.16 -3.97
C PRO A 30 4.89 11.66 -3.64
N GLY A 31 5.13 12.51 -4.64
CA GLY A 31 4.77 13.93 -4.51
C GLY A 31 3.27 14.09 -4.28
N ASP A 32 2.88 15.08 -3.46
CA ASP A 32 1.52 15.23 -2.92
C ASP A 32 0.42 15.26 -3.98
N CYS A 33 0.66 15.88 -5.13
CA CYS A 33 -0.30 15.93 -6.25
C CYS A 33 -0.59 14.57 -6.90
N ARG A 34 0.25 13.55 -6.65
CA ARG A 34 0.14 12.21 -7.25
C ARG A 34 -0.50 11.17 -6.33
N ILE A 35 -0.90 11.53 -5.11
CA ILE A 35 -1.44 10.58 -4.13
C ILE A 35 -2.60 9.78 -4.73
N GLY A 36 -3.63 10.46 -5.26
CA GLY A 36 -4.82 9.79 -5.78
C GLY A 36 -4.55 8.88 -6.96
N ILE A 37 -3.65 9.29 -7.87
CA ILE A 37 -3.24 8.46 -9.01
C ILE A 37 -2.52 7.19 -8.52
N LYS A 38 -1.57 7.35 -7.58
CA LYS A 38 -0.80 6.23 -7.03
C LYS A 38 -1.64 5.24 -6.24
N GLU A 39 -2.67 5.70 -5.55
CA GLU A 39 -3.64 4.83 -4.90
C GLU A 39 -4.37 3.94 -5.91
N THR A 40 -4.93 4.53 -6.97
CA THR A 40 -5.64 3.81 -8.02
C THR A 40 -4.73 2.82 -8.75
N GLU A 41 -3.55 3.29 -9.20
CA GLU A 41 -2.55 2.45 -9.86
C GLU A 41 -2.22 1.21 -9.02
N LYS A 42 -2.00 1.35 -7.71
CA LYS A 42 -1.67 0.22 -6.82
C LYS A 42 -2.82 -0.79 -6.70
N VAL A 43 -4.06 -0.32 -6.62
CA VAL A 43 -5.23 -1.23 -6.56
C VAL A 43 -5.34 -2.02 -7.86
N GLU A 44 -5.27 -1.35 -9.01
CA GLU A 44 -5.38 -1.97 -10.33
C GLU A 44 -4.23 -2.95 -10.58
N LYS A 45 -3.00 -2.54 -10.23
CA LYS A 45 -1.76 -3.32 -10.38
C LYS A 45 -1.85 -4.72 -9.76
N TYR A 46 -2.52 -4.87 -8.62
CA TYR A 46 -2.58 -6.13 -7.88
C TYR A 46 -3.90 -6.90 -8.04
N GLU A 47 -4.81 -6.48 -8.91
CA GLU A 47 -6.12 -7.14 -9.05
C GLU A 47 -5.98 -8.59 -9.56
N GLU A 48 -5.04 -8.83 -10.47
CA GLU A 48 -4.72 -10.18 -10.95
C GLU A 48 -4.11 -11.05 -9.84
N LEU A 49 -3.09 -10.53 -9.13
CA LEU A 49 -2.47 -11.23 -8.01
C LEU A 49 -3.49 -11.59 -6.93
N LYS A 50 -4.40 -10.66 -6.61
CA LYS A 50 -5.50 -10.87 -5.66
C LYS A 50 -6.40 -12.03 -6.09
N ARG A 51 -6.75 -12.12 -7.38
CA ARG A 51 -7.56 -13.21 -7.93
C ARG A 51 -6.84 -14.56 -7.83
N GLU A 52 -5.57 -14.61 -8.20
CA GLU A 52 -4.78 -15.84 -8.15
C GLU A 52 -4.53 -16.31 -6.72
N ILE A 53 -4.19 -15.41 -5.79
CA ILE A 53 -4.08 -15.75 -4.36
C ILE A 53 -5.40 -16.30 -3.82
N ARG A 54 -6.53 -15.66 -4.17
CA ARG A 54 -7.85 -16.13 -3.73
C ARG A 54 -8.13 -17.56 -4.19
N LYS A 55 -7.82 -17.86 -5.46
CA LYS A 55 -8.05 -19.17 -6.07
C LYS A 55 -7.10 -20.23 -5.54
N ILE A 56 -5.78 -19.99 -5.62
CA ILE A 56 -4.75 -20.97 -5.30
C ILE A 56 -4.73 -21.29 -3.80
N TRP A 57 -4.88 -20.27 -2.95
CA TRP A 57 -4.87 -20.46 -1.49
C TRP A 57 -6.26 -20.71 -0.89
N ALA A 58 -7.30 -20.82 -1.73
CA ALA A 58 -8.69 -21.03 -1.32
C ALA A 58 -9.14 -20.04 -0.21
N MET A 59 -8.79 -18.76 -0.38
CA MET A 59 -9.13 -17.69 0.56
C MET A 59 -10.57 -17.21 0.36
N LYS A 60 -11.27 -16.90 1.45
CA LYS A 60 -12.60 -16.29 1.43
C LYS A 60 -12.56 -14.84 0.95
N LYS A 61 -11.53 -14.09 1.37
CA LYS A 61 -11.37 -12.66 1.06
C LYS A 61 -9.91 -12.37 0.76
N VAL A 62 -9.66 -11.59 -0.29
CA VAL A 62 -8.34 -11.04 -0.58
C VAL A 62 -8.53 -9.57 -0.93
N GLU A 63 -7.81 -8.69 -0.24
CA GLU A 63 -7.90 -7.24 -0.42
C GLU A 63 -6.54 -6.64 -0.75
N VAL A 64 -6.55 -5.65 -1.64
CA VAL A 64 -5.38 -4.79 -1.91
C VAL A 64 -5.58 -3.51 -1.10
N ILE A 65 -4.56 -3.15 -0.33
CA ILE A 65 -4.57 -2.00 0.57
C ILE A 65 -3.36 -1.10 0.23
N PRO A 66 -3.57 -0.03 -0.55
CA PRO A 66 -2.54 0.96 -0.80
C PRO A 66 -2.41 1.90 0.41
N ILE A 67 -1.19 2.04 0.95
CA ILE A 67 -0.88 3.05 1.97
C ILE A 67 -0.01 4.12 1.32
N VAL A 68 -0.62 5.26 1.00
CA VAL A 68 0.03 6.34 0.24
C VAL A 68 0.05 7.61 1.07
N VAL A 69 1.25 8.18 1.25
CA VAL A 69 1.47 9.43 1.98
C VAL A 69 2.33 10.35 1.13
N GLY A 70 1.92 11.58 0.91
CA GLY A 70 2.70 12.57 0.17
C GLY A 70 4.06 12.83 0.80
N ALA A 71 5.05 13.17 -0.01
CA ALA A 71 6.40 13.48 0.43
C ALA A 71 6.46 14.67 1.40
N LEU A 72 5.49 15.59 1.32
CA LEU A 72 5.33 16.71 2.25
C LEU A 72 4.23 16.44 3.30
N GLY A 73 3.82 15.19 3.45
CA GLY A 73 2.87 14.74 4.46
C GLY A 73 1.39 14.86 4.06
N ALA A 74 1.05 15.23 2.83
CA ALA A 74 -0.35 15.18 2.40
C ALA A 74 -0.91 13.75 2.43
N VAL A 75 -2.19 13.60 2.70
CA VAL A 75 -2.90 12.31 2.67
C VAL A 75 -4.26 12.50 2.01
N SER A 76 -4.79 11.43 1.42
CA SER A 76 -6.15 11.45 0.87
C SER A 76 -7.17 11.13 1.97
N ASN A 77 -8.42 11.57 1.77
CA ASN A 77 -9.55 11.16 2.61
C ASN A 77 -9.90 9.65 2.48
N LYS A 78 -9.26 8.92 1.55
CA LYS A 78 -9.42 7.47 1.44
C LYS A 78 -8.48 6.72 2.38
N LEU A 79 -7.42 7.37 2.89
CA LEU A 79 -6.44 6.72 3.77
C LEU A 79 -7.10 6.13 5.01
N ASP A 80 -8.07 6.83 5.62
CA ASP A 80 -8.85 6.31 6.75
C ASP A 80 -9.53 4.97 6.40
N LYS A 81 -10.19 4.90 5.24
CA LYS A 81 -10.85 3.68 4.77
C LYS A 81 -9.86 2.54 4.52
N TRP A 82 -8.64 2.85 4.08
CA TRP A 82 -7.60 1.84 3.92
C TRP A 82 -7.07 1.33 5.26
N ILE A 83 -6.92 2.21 6.25
CA ILE A 83 -6.53 1.85 7.62
C ILE A 83 -7.61 1.01 8.30
N GLU A 84 -8.89 1.37 8.14
CA GLU A 84 -10.02 0.56 8.63
C GLU A 84 -9.97 -0.86 8.04
N LYS A 85 -9.71 -0.99 6.74
CA LYS A 85 -9.54 -2.30 6.09
C LYS A 85 -8.33 -3.08 6.59
N LEU A 86 -7.25 -2.42 7.01
CA LEU A 86 -6.14 -3.11 7.69
C LEU A 86 -6.60 -3.75 9.00
N GLY A 87 -7.62 -3.20 9.65
CA GLY A 87 -8.10 -3.67 10.96
C GLY A 87 -7.09 -3.41 12.07
N ILE A 88 -6.26 -2.37 11.91
CA ILE A 88 -5.28 -1.94 12.90
C ILE A 88 -5.57 -0.50 13.32
N HIS A 89 -5.20 -0.17 14.56
CA HIS A 89 -5.24 1.20 15.04
C HIS A 89 -3.87 1.82 14.82
N ILE A 90 -3.76 2.70 13.81
CA ILE A 90 -2.57 3.49 13.55
C ILE A 90 -2.96 4.96 13.43
N ARG A 91 -2.15 5.82 14.04
CA ARG A 91 -2.28 7.28 13.91
C ARG A 91 -1.71 7.72 12.57
N ILE A 92 -2.50 8.42 11.75
CA ILE A 92 -2.06 8.94 10.45
C ILE A 92 -0.85 9.87 10.63
N GLU A 93 -0.79 10.61 11.73
CA GLU A 93 0.32 11.51 12.03
C GLU A 93 1.67 10.77 12.14
N LEU A 94 1.66 9.48 12.55
CA LEU A 94 2.87 8.67 12.58
C LEU A 94 3.36 8.33 11.17
N LEU A 95 2.43 8.03 10.25
CA LEU A 95 2.73 7.77 8.84
C LEU A 95 3.28 9.04 8.18
N GLN A 96 2.63 10.18 8.40
CA GLN A 96 3.06 11.49 7.89
C GLN A 96 4.45 11.87 8.41
N LYS A 97 4.71 11.74 9.72
CA LYS A 97 6.03 12.02 10.31
C LYS A 97 7.12 11.15 9.71
N THR A 98 6.85 9.87 9.49
CA THR A 98 7.82 8.95 8.90
C THR A 98 8.15 9.34 7.46
N ALA A 99 7.13 9.69 6.66
CA ALA A 99 7.32 10.18 5.30
C ALA A 99 8.15 11.48 5.28
N LEU A 100 7.78 12.46 6.11
CA LEU A 100 8.48 13.74 6.22
C LEU A 100 9.95 13.60 6.62
N LEU A 101 10.25 12.75 7.61
CA LEU A 101 11.63 12.49 8.03
C LEU A 101 12.44 11.81 6.92
N GLY A 102 11.83 10.88 6.19
CA GLY A 102 12.43 10.24 5.01
C GLY A 102 12.75 11.26 3.92
N THR A 103 11.79 12.10 3.55
CA THR A 103 11.96 13.16 2.55
C THR A 103 13.04 14.15 2.97
N ALA A 104 13.01 14.65 4.21
CA ALA A 104 14.00 15.58 4.73
C ALA A 104 15.42 14.99 4.71
N ARG A 105 15.57 13.69 5.01
CA ARG A 105 16.85 12.99 4.94
C ARG A 105 17.38 12.91 3.51
N ILE A 106 16.53 12.63 2.53
CA ILE A 106 16.92 12.59 1.12
C ILE A 106 17.34 13.98 0.66
N LEU A 107 16.53 15.01 0.95
CA LEU A 107 16.85 16.41 0.62
C LEU A 107 18.20 16.84 1.21
N ARG A 108 18.46 16.56 2.49
CA ARG A 108 19.74 16.89 3.12
C ARG A 108 20.91 16.26 2.38
N ARG A 109 20.82 14.97 2.06
CA ARG A 109 21.87 14.25 1.31
C ARG A 109 22.11 14.82 -0.08
N SER A 110 21.06 15.29 -0.76
CA SER A 110 21.15 15.88 -2.10
C SER A 110 21.68 17.31 -2.11
N LEU A 111 21.54 18.04 -1.00
CA LEU A 111 22.06 19.41 -0.86
C LEU A 111 23.50 19.43 -0.32
N GLU A 112 23.93 18.36 0.36
CA GLU A 112 25.28 18.18 0.87
C GLU A 112 26.23 17.50 -0.15
N SER A 113 25.71 17.07 -1.31
CA SER A 113 26.44 16.47 -2.43
C SER A 113 26.74 17.48 -3.53
#